data_AF-A0A523XTM0-F1
#
_entry.id   AF-A0A523XTM0-F1
#
_cell.length_a   1.000
_cell.length_b   1.000
_cell.length_c   1.000
_cell.angle_alpha   90.00
_cell.angle_beta   90.00
_cell.angle_gamma   90.00
#
_symmetry.space_group_name_H-M   'P 1'
#
loop_
_entity.id
_entity.type
_entity.pdbx_description
1 polymer ?
#
loop_
_entity_poly.entity_id
_entity_poly.type
_entity_poly.pdbx_seq_one_letter_code
_entity_poly.pdbx_strand_id
1 'polypeptide(L)' 'MEIIDFEGKKMPANYLGDGVYAIFDGYGVWLHTNHHEHPTDRVYLEPQVLEGLVAFNKEVKSEEVVKRIKQLNE' A
#
# COMPACT_ATOMS: atom_id res chain seq x y z
N MET A 1 9.54 -7.83 -9.87
CA MET A 1 8.15 -8.09 -10.25
C MET A 1 8.00 -9.60 -10.32
N GLU A 2 7.12 -10.15 -9.51
CA GLU A 2 6.89 -11.59 -9.36
C GLU A 2 5.54 -11.95 -9.98
N ILE A 3 5.35 -13.18 -10.42
CA ILE A 3 4.06 -13.65 -10.94
C ILE A 3 3.40 -14.49 -9.85
N ILE A 4 2.24 -14.04 -9.38
CA ILE A 4 1.51 -14.70 -8.29
C ILE A 4 0.20 -15.29 -8.82
N ASP A 5 -0.34 -16.26 -8.08
CA ASP A 5 -1.72 -16.68 -8.27
C ASP A 5 -2.64 -15.78 -7.44
N PHE A 6 -3.53 -15.05 -8.12
CA PHE A 6 -4.52 -14.20 -7.50
C PHE A 6 -5.90 -14.57 -8.05
N GLU A 7 -6.72 -15.19 -7.19
CA GLU A 7 -8.09 -15.61 -7.54
C GLU A 7 -8.16 -16.47 -8.81
N GLY A 8 -7.18 -17.38 -8.97
CA GLY A 8 -7.08 -18.28 -10.12
C GLY A 8 -6.50 -17.63 -11.39
N LYS A 9 -5.97 -16.40 -11.29
CA LYS A 9 -5.32 -15.68 -12.38
C LYS A 9 -3.86 -15.40 -12.04
N LYS A 10 -2.98 -15.56 -13.03
CA LYS A 10 -1.59 -15.12 -12.91
C LYS A 10 -1.51 -13.61 -13.04
N MET A 11 -1.05 -12.94 -11.98
CA MET A 11 -0.98 -11.49 -11.92
C MET A 11 0.45 -11.04 -11.54
N PRO A 12 0.95 -9.93 -12.09
CA PRO A 12 2.21 -9.35 -11.64
C PRO A 12 2.04 -8.70 -10.26
N ALA A 13 2.93 -9.05 -9.33
CA ALA A 13 3.04 -8.44 -8.02
C ALA A 13 4.38 -7.70 -7.87
N ASN A 14 4.31 -6.52 -7.26
CA ASN A 14 5.48 -5.71 -6.93
C ASN A 14 5.67 -5.68 -5.42
N TYR A 15 6.81 -6.17 -4.94
CA TYR A 15 7.20 -6.02 -3.54
C TYR A 15 7.53 -4.55 -3.23
N LEU A 16 6.88 -3.98 -2.21
CA LEU A 16 7.05 -2.59 -1.77
C LEU A 16 7.94 -2.44 -0.53
N GLY A 17 8.34 -3.55 0.11
CA GLY A 17 9.00 -3.55 1.42
C GLY A 17 8.03 -3.97 2.54
N ASP A 18 8.58 -4.31 3.70
CA ASP A 18 7.82 -4.65 4.92
C ASP A 18 6.75 -5.75 4.73
N GLY A 19 7.06 -6.75 3.90
CA GLY A 19 6.10 -7.82 3.59
C GLY A 19 4.89 -7.37 2.76
N VAL A 20 4.90 -6.17 2.18
CA VAL A 20 3.80 -5.62 1.38
C VAL A 20 4.03 -5.85 -0.11
N TYR A 21 3.01 -6.33 -0.81
CA TYR A 21 3.00 -6.56 -2.24
C TYR A 21 1.83 -5.82 -2.88
N ALA A 22 2.09 -5.14 -4.00
CA ALA A 22 1.09 -4.43 -4.78
C ALA A 22 0.77 -5.16 -6.09
N ILE A 23 -0.51 -5.35 -6.37
CA ILE A 23 -1.02 -5.99 -7.59
C ILE A 23 -2.01 -5.03 -8.25
N PHE A 24 -1.80 -4.73 -9.53
CA PHE A 24 -2.73 -3.92 -10.30
C PHE A 24 -3.69 -4.82 -11.08
N ASP A 25 -4.99 -4.69 -10.84
CA ASP A 25 -6.02 -5.56 -11.44
C ASP A 25 -6.59 -5.02 -12.77
N GLY A 26 -6.11 -3.86 -13.22
CA GLY A 26 -6.62 -3.14 -14.39
C GLY A 26 -7.49 -1.93 -14.05
N TYR A 27 -7.88 -1.77 -12.78
CA TYR A 27 -8.63 -0.60 -12.30
C TYR A 27 -8.04 -0.04 -11.01
N GLY A 28 -7.79 -0.88 -10.00
CA GLY A 28 -7.28 -0.50 -8.69
C GLY A 28 -6.06 -1.31 -8.27
N VAL A 29 -5.57 -1.05 -7.06
CA VAL A 29 -4.39 -1.71 -6.50
C VAL A 29 -4.78 -2.55 -5.29
N TRP A 30 -4.47 -3.84 -5.33
CA TRP A 30 -4.49 -4.71 -4.16
C TRP A 30 -3.15 -4.63 -3.43
N LEU A 31 -3.21 -4.33 -2.14
CA LEU A 31 -2.09 -4.48 -1.22
C LEU A 31 -2.26 -5.77 -0.42
N HIS A 32 -1.32 -6.69 -0.58
CA HIS A 32 -1.21 -7.92 0.19
C HIS A 32 -0.12 -7.75 1.23
N THR A 33 -0.41 -8.04 2.50
CA THR A 33 0.58 -7.98 3.58
C THR A 33 1.04 -9.38 3.97
N ASN A 34 2.22 -9.46 4.59
CA ASN A 34 2.86 -10.67 5.13
C ASN A 34 3.38 -11.66 4.07
N HIS A 35 2.52 -12.15 3.17
CA HIS A 35 2.91 -13.07 2.09
C HIS A 35 2.06 -12.83 0.84
N HIS A 36 2.68 -12.86 -0.35
CA HIS A 36 1.95 -12.62 -1.60
C HIS A 36 1.06 -13.82 -2.03
N GLU A 37 1.47 -15.05 -1.72
CA GLU A 37 0.67 -16.26 -2.03
C GLU A 37 -0.44 -16.56 -1.00
N HIS A 38 -0.23 -16.16 0.26
CA HIS A 38 -1.14 -16.44 1.37
C HIS A 38 -1.26 -15.20 2.29
N PRO A 39 -1.75 -14.06 1.77
CA PRO A 39 -1.86 -12.84 2.57
C PRO A 39 -2.86 -13.04 3.70
N THR A 40 -2.48 -12.63 4.91
CA THR A 40 -3.40 -12.59 6.05
C THR A 40 -4.37 -11.41 5.92
N ASP A 41 -3.90 -10.31 5.34
CA ASP A 41 -4.68 -9.10 5.15
C ASP A 41 -4.53 -8.57 3.71
N ARG A 42 -5.63 -8.07 3.18
CA ARG A 42 -5.71 -7.47 1.84
C ARG A 42 -6.42 -6.13 1.93
N VAL A 43 -5.83 -5.10 1.33
CA VAL A 43 -6.43 -3.77 1.21
C VAL A 43 -6.60 -3.45 -0.26
N TYR A 44 -7.81 -3.05 -0.67
CA TYR A 44 -8.04 -2.56 -2.02
C TYR A 44 -8.01 -1.04 -2.07
N LEU A 45 -7.22 -0.49 -2.98
CA LEU A 45 -7.12 0.93 -3.24
C LEU A 45 -7.73 1.23 -4.61
N GLU A 46 -8.95 1.76 -4.61
CA GLU A 46 -9.50 2.41 -5.79
C GLU A 46 -8.67 3.65 -6.18
N PRO A 47 -8.73 4.12 -7.44
CA PRO A 47 -7.92 5.25 -7.90
C PRO A 47 -7.97 6.48 -6.99
N GLN A 48 -9.17 6.88 -6.57
CA GLN A 48 -9.39 8.06 -5.71
C GLN A 48 -8.81 7.86 -4.29
N VAL A 49 -8.84 6.62 -3.79
CA VAL A 49 -8.26 6.28 -2.49
C VAL A 49 -6.73 6.32 -2.56
N LEU A 50 -6.15 5.81 -3.65
CA LEU A 50 -4.71 5.89 -3.88
C LEU A 50 -4.23 7.34 -3.99
N GLU A 51 -4.97 8.20 -4.70
CA GLU A 51 -4.69 9.64 -4.78
C GLU A 51 -4.71 10.29 -3.39
N GLY A 52 -5.72 9.97 -2.58
CA GLY A 52 -5.82 10.42 -1.19
C GLY A 52 -4.65 9.96 -0.32
N LEU A 53 -4.24 8.69 -0.43
CA LEU A 53 -3.09 8.15 0.29
C LEU A 53 -1.78 8.84 -0.11
N VAL A 54 -1.59 9.12 -1.40
CA VAL A 54 -0.42 9.85 -1.90
C VAL A 54 -0.40 11.28 -1.38
N ALA A 55 -1.56 11.96 -1.36
CA ALA A 55 -1.68 13.30 -0.78
C ALA A 55 -1.37 13.30 0.72
N PHE A 56 -1.94 12.37 1.48
CA PHE A 56 -1.65 12.18 2.90
C PHE A 56 -0.16 11.94 3.17
N ASN A 57 0.49 11.07 2.39
CA ASN A 57 1.92 10.81 2.50
C ASN A 57 2.79 12.07 2.28
N LYS A 58 2.34 13.02 1.44
CA LYS A 58 3.02 14.31 1.28
C LYS A 58 2.82 15.19 2.51
N GLU A 59 1.60 15.23 3.04
CA GLU A 59 1.24 16.02 4.22
C GLU A 59 2.02 15.59 5.47
N VAL A 60 2.03 14.29 5.78
CA VAL A 60 2.70 13.77 6.99
C VAL A 60 4.22 13.92 6.96
N LYS A 61 4.81 14.08 5.79
CA LYS A 61 6.24 14.35 5.61
C LYS A 61 6.60 15.83 5.74
N SER A 62 5.61 16.72 5.86
CA SER A 62 5.88 18.13 6.11
C SER A 62 6.55 18.33 7.47
N GLU A 63 7.49 19.27 7.55
CA GLU A 63 8.20 19.56 8.80
C GLU A 63 7.25 19.98 9.92
N GLU A 64 6.16 20.67 9.58
CA GLU A 64 5.16 21.16 10.52
C GLU A 64 4.43 20.00 11.19
N VAL A 65 3.98 19.01 10.43
CA VAL A 65 3.32 17.82 10.98
C VAL A 65 4.27 17.00 11.84
N VAL A 66 5.52 16.82 11.40
CA VAL A 66 6.55 16.11 12.17
C VAL A 66 6.82 16.80 13.51
N LYS A 67 7.00 18.13 13.50
CA LYS A 67 7.18 18.94 14.73
C LYS A 67 5.97 18.82 15.64
N ARG A 68 4.76 18.86 15.08
CA ARG A 68 3.51 18.74 15.84
C ARG A 68 3.37 17.39 16.53
N ILE A 69 3.71 16.29 15.85
CA ILE A 69 3.66 14.94 16.44
C ILE A 69 4.66 14.81 17.59
N LYS A 70 5.88 15.36 17.46
CA LYS A 70 6.88 15.33 18.55
C LYS A 70 6.37 16.04 19.81
N GLN A 71 5.80 17.24 19.66
CA GLN A 71 5.22 18.01 20.77
C GLN A 71 4.06 17.31 21.49
N LEU A 72 3.33 16.42 20.80
CA LEU A 72 2.22 15.68 21.41
C LEU A 72 2.67 14.47 22.23
N ASN A 73 3.89 13.98 22.02
CA ASN A 73 4.44 12.79 22.67
C ASN A 73 5.54 13.11 23.69
N GLU A 74 5.76 14.39 23.98
CA GLU A 74 6.60 14.93 25.06
C GLU A 74 5.72 15.32 26.26
#